data_AF-A0A5C4QIZ8-F1
#
_entry.id   AF-A0A5C4QIZ8-F1
#
_cell.length_a   1.000
_cell.length_b   1.000
_cell.length_c   1.000
_cell.angle_alpha   90.00
_cell.angle_beta   90.00
_cell.angle_gamma   90.00
#
_symmetry.space_group_name_H-M   'P 1'
#
loop_
_entity.id
_entity.type
_entity.pdbx_description
1 polymer ?
#
loop_
_entity_poly.entity_id
_entity_poly.type
_entity_poly.pdbx_seq_one_letter_code
_entity_poly.pdbx_strand_id
1 'polypeptide(L)'
;MTAPRWIIHLPTTLTSLDEVTALAVALRDSLGHLSVVDFGETTLSEEDAQFLRTRVFCDAWLGGAGRCRRRDAHDGPCATLSGTEVGVPAERGHPDTIRD
;
A
#
# COMPACT_ATOMS: atom_id res chain seq x y z
N MET A 1 -18.50 -19.60 -17.83
CA MET A 1 -17.52 -20.24 -16.93
C MET A 1 -16.41 -19.24 -16.68
N THR A 2 -16.15 -18.87 -15.43
CA THR A 2 -14.99 -18.02 -15.11
C THR A 2 -13.72 -18.85 -15.31
N ALA A 3 -12.74 -18.29 -16.03
CA ALA A 3 -11.46 -18.97 -16.24
C ALA A 3 -10.75 -19.21 -14.89
N PRO A 4 -10.04 -20.34 -14.71
CA PRO A 4 -9.29 -20.60 -13.48
C PRO A 4 -8.22 -19.51 -13.26
N ARG A 5 -8.06 -19.08 -12.00
CA ARG A 5 -7.00 -18.15 -11.57
C ARG A 5 -6.03 -18.89 -10.66
N TRP A 6 -4.74 -18.65 -10.86
CA TRP A 6 -3.66 -19.31 -10.11
C TRP A 6 -3.01 -18.31 -9.14
N ILE A 7 -2.52 -18.80 -8.00
CA ILE A 7 -1.89 -18.01 -6.94
C ILE A 7 -0.47 -18.54 -6.71
N ILE A 8 0.47 -17.63 -6.52
CA ILE A 8 1.86 -17.96 -6.15
C ILE A 8 2.02 -17.75 -4.65
N HIS A 9 2.50 -18.78 -3.95
CA HIS A 9 2.92 -18.69 -2.57
C HIS A 9 4.44 -18.56 -2.51
N LEU A 10 4.93 -17.51 -1.86
CA LEU A 10 6.36 -17.25 -1.70
C LEU A 10 6.69 -17.32 -0.19
N PRO A 11 7.27 -18.42 0.30
CA PRO A 11 7.73 -18.52 1.68
C PRO A 11 8.87 -17.52 1.94
N THR A 12 8.96 -17.02 3.17
CA THR A 12 10.04 -16.12 3.60
C THR A 12 10.58 -16.60 4.94
N THR A 13 11.82 -16.25 5.26
CA THR A 13 12.42 -16.54 6.59
C THR A 13 12.10 -15.46 7.63
N LEU A 14 11.21 -14.52 7.31
CA LEU A 14 10.85 -13.41 8.18
C LEU A 14 9.90 -13.89 9.27
N THR A 15 10.20 -13.55 10.51
CA THR A 15 9.43 -13.98 11.70
C THR A 15 8.60 -12.84 12.31
N SER A 16 8.66 -11.64 11.72
CA SER A 16 7.92 -10.46 12.15
C SER A 16 6.90 -10.03 11.10
N LEU A 17 5.65 -9.78 11.54
CA LEU A 17 4.59 -9.29 10.68
C LEU A 17 4.94 -7.95 10.01
N ASP A 18 5.65 -7.08 10.73
CA ASP A 18 6.06 -5.77 10.21
C ASP A 18 7.10 -5.91 9.09
N GLU A 19 8.06 -6.83 9.25
CA GLU A 19 9.11 -7.10 8.26
C GLU A 19 8.52 -7.70 6.98
N VAL A 20 7.64 -8.70 7.12
CA VAL A 20 6.99 -9.32 5.95
C VAL A 20 6.01 -8.36 5.28
N THR A 21 5.38 -7.45 6.04
CA THR A 21 4.57 -6.36 5.48
C THR A 21 5.43 -5.36 4.71
N ALA A 22 6.60 -5.00 5.23
CA ALA A 22 7.54 -4.12 4.52
C ALA A 22 8.03 -4.76 3.21
N LEU A 23 8.29 -6.07 3.21
CA LEU A 23 8.62 -6.82 2.00
C LEU A 23 7.46 -6.81 0.99
N ALA A 24 6.22 -7.01 1.43
CA ALA A 24 5.06 -6.96 0.55
C ALA A 24 4.88 -5.58 -0.12
N VAL A 25 5.16 -4.49 0.61
CA VAL A 25 5.21 -3.13 0.04
C VAL A 25 6.32 -3.00 -1.01
N ALA A 26 7.53 -3.47 -0.70
CA ALA A 26 8.66 -3.41 -1.62
C ALA A 26 8.41 -4.22 -2.91
N LEU A 27 7.77 -5.39 -2.79
CA LEU A 27 7.35 -6.20 -3.92
C LEU A 27 6.33 -5.48 -4.79
N ARG A 28 5.30 -4.87 -4.20
CA ARG A 28 4.32 -4.05 -4.93
C ARG A 28 4.98 -2.92 -5.70
N ASP A 29 5.89 -2.19 -5.06
CA ASP A 29 6.52 -1.02 -5.68
C ASP A 29 7.50 -1.45 -6.80
N SER A 30 8.19 -2.59 -6.65
CA SER A 30 9.11 -3.14 -7.66
C SER A 30 8.37 -3.76 -8.85
N LEU A 31 7.26 -4.46 -8.59
CA LEU A 31 6.50 -5.21 -9.58
C LEU A 31 5.25 -4.47 -10.06
N GLY A 32 5.06 -3.21 -9.68
CA GLY A 32 3.88 -2.41 -10.05
C GLY A 32 3.70 -2.20 -11.56
N HIS A 33 4.71 -2.54 -12.36
CA HIS A 33 4.63 -2.58 -13.82
C HIS A 33 3.90 -3.82 -14.37
N LEU A 34 3.66 -4.85 -13.56
CA LEU A 34 2.96 -6.07 -13.95
C LEU A 34 1.45 -5.93 -13.71
N SER A 35 0.68 -5.76 -14.78
CA SER A 35 -0.79 -5.68 -14.71
C SER A 35 -1.49 -6.99 -14.32
N VAL A 36 -0.75 -8.11 -14.32
CA VAL A 36 -1.26 -9.44 -13.96
C VAL A 36 -1.27 -9.71 -12.45
N VAL A 37 -0.55 -8.90 -11.66
CA VAL A 37 -0.46 -9.06 -10.20
C VAL A 37 -1.35 -8.05 -9.51
N ASP A 38 -2.40 -8.52 -8.85
CA ASP A 38 -3.25 -7.68 -8.01
C ASP A 38 -2.68 -7.59 -6.60
N PHE A 39 -1.84 -6.58 -6.37
CA PHE A 39 -1.27 -6.35 -5.05
C PHE A 39 -2.31 -5.97 -4.00
N GLY A 40 -3.49 -5.45 -4.39
CA GLY A 40 -4.56 -5.11 -3.44
C GLY A 40 -5.15 -6.35 -2.76
N GLU A 41 -5.03 -7.52 -3.40
CA GLU A 41 -5.47 -8.81 -2.84
C GLU A 41 -4.32 -9.56 -2.14
N THR A 42 -3.19 -8.91 -1.87
CA THR A 42 -2.05 -9.54 -1.17
C THR A 42 -2.45 -9.91 0.25
N THR A 43 -2.29 -11.20 0.57
CA THR A 43 -2.50 -11.76 1.90
C THR A 43 -1.23 -12.40 2.42
N LEU A 44 -0.94 -12.21 3.70
CA LEU A 44 0.11 -12.88 4.44
C LEU A 44 -0.49 -13.96 5.33
N SER A 45 0.26 -15.02 5.54
CA SER A 45 -0.11 -16.09 6.45
C SER A 45 1.16 -16.60 7.12
N GLU A 46 1.03 -17.04 8.36
CA GLU A 46 2.08 -17.85 8.97
C GLU A 46 2.22 -19.18 8.21
N GLU A 47 3.44 -19.70 8.12
CA GLU A 47 3.76 -20.91 7.34
C GLU A 47 2.93 -22.12 7.81
N ASP A 48 2.73 -22.23 9.12
CA ASP A 48 1.96 -23.31 9.76
C ASP A 48 0.45 -23.01 9.82
N ALA A 49 0.02 -21.80 9.44
CA ALA A 49 -1.38 -21.36 9.49
C ALA A 49 -1.80 -20.65 8.19
N GLN A 50 -1.54 -21.28 7.04
CA GLN A 50 -1.83 -20.74 5.70
C GLN A 50 -3.32 -20.43 5.42
N PHE A 51 -4.22 -20.94 6.27
CA PHE A 51 -5.65 -20.62 6.21
C PHE A 51 -5.97 -19.27 6.86
N LEU A 52 -5.10 -18.74 7.72
CA LEU A 52 -5.22 -17.41 8.32
C LEU A 52 -4.58 -16.39 7.39
N ARG A 53 -5.42 -15.68 6.64
CA ARG A 53 -4.98 -14.66 5.68
C ARG A 53 -5.09 -13.28 6.29
N THR A 54 -3.96 -12.75 6.74
CA THR A 54 -3.82 -11.35 7.15
C THR A 54 -3.72 -10.48 5.91
N ARG A 55 -4.61 -9.51 5.76
CA ARG A 55 -4.61 -8.58 4.63
C ARG A 55 -3.53 -7.52 4.83
N VAL A 56 -2.76 -7.23 3.78
CA VAL A 56 -1.62 -6.28 3.87
C VAL A 56 -2.06 -4.85 3.59
N PHE A 57 -2.97 -4.68 2.64
CA PHE A 57 -3.41 -3.37 2.16
C PHE A 57 -4.89 -3.18 2.44
N CYS A 58 -5.25 -1.94 2.75
CA CYS A 58 -6.65 -1.56 2.88
C CYS A 58 -7.39 -1.82 1.56
N ASP A 59 -8.54 -2.48 1.64
CA ASP A 59 -9.33 -2.86 0.48
C ASP A 59 -10.41 -1.85 0.08
N ALA A 60 -10.48 -0.73 0.81
CA ALA A 60 -11.45 0.33 0.57
C ALA A 60 -11.39 0.82 -0.87
N TRP A 61 -12.55 0.81 -1.53
CA TRP A 61 -12.70 1.31 -2.89
C TRP A 61 -12.87 2.83 -2.88
N LEU A 62 -11.93 3.53 -3.51
CA LEU A 62 -11.93 4.99 -3.63
C LEU A 62 -12.45 5.32 -5.03
N GLY A 63 -13.77 5.53 -5.11
CA GLY A 63 -14.54 5.66 -6.34
C GLY A 63 -13.81 6.35 -7.49
N GLY A 64 -13.77 5.69 -8.66
CA GLY A 64 -13.13 6.19 -9.88
C GLY A 64 -11.60 6.12 -9.93
N ALA A 65 -10.91 6.12 -8.76
CA ALA A 65 -9.45 6.17 -8.68
C ALA A 65 -8.79 4.85 -8.26
N GLY A 66 -9.58 3.82 -7.91
CA GLY A 66 -9.11 2.47 -7.59
C GLY A 66 -9.18 2.14 -6.09
N ARG A 67 -8.46 1.10 -5.65
CA ARG A 67 -8.38 0.73 -4.22
C ARG A 67 -7.40 1.62 -3.45
N CYS A 68 -7.61 1.73 -2.14
CA CYS A 68 -6.65 2.33 -1.22
C CYS A 68 -5.27 1.63 -1.36
N ARG A 69 -4.19 2.43 -1.34
CA ARG A 69 -2.81 1.90 -1.40
C ARG A 69 -2.11 1.90 -0.04
N ARG A 70 -2.82 2.26 1.03
CA ARG A 70 -2.30 2.24 2.41
C ARG A 70 -2.37 0.84 3.02
N ARG A 71 -1.61 0.63 4.10
CA ARG A 71 -1.62 -0.62 4.88
C ARG A 71 -3.01 -0.88 5.45
N ASP A 72 -3.32 -2.15 5.70
CA ASP A 72 -4.54 -2.50 6.44
C ASP A 72 -4.53 -1.83 7.82
N ALA A 73 -5.70 -1.45 8.32
CA ALA A 73 -5.88 -0.70 9.57
C ALA A 73 -5.05 0.62 9.69
N HIS A 74 -4.78 1.32 8.59
CA HIS A 74 -4.08 2.60 8.63
C HIS A 74 -4.92 3.71 9.30
N ASP A 75 -4.24 4.64 9.96
CA ASP A 75 -4.87 5.87 10.46
C ASP A 75 -5.16 6.87 9.31
N GLY A 76 -6.20 7.69 9.49
CA GLY A 76 -6.60 8.74 8.55
C GLY A 76 -7.36 8.24 7.31
N PRO A 77 -7.71 9.15 6.38
CA PRO A 77 -8.56 8.81 5.23
C PRO A 77 -7.83 7.92 4.23
N CYS A 78 -8.57 7.02 3.57
CA CYS A 78 -8.02 6.18 2.51
C CYS A 78 -7.52 7.02 1.32
N ALA A 79 -6.40 6.62 0.73
CA ALA A 79 -5.79 7.33 -0.40
C ALA A 79 -5.30 6.36 -1.49
N THR A 80 -5.41 6.77 -2.76
CA THR A 80 -4.95 6.00 -3.93
C THR A 80 -3.48 6.26 -4.27
N LEU A 81 -2.88 7.31 -3.70
CA LEU A 81 -1.46 7.60 -3.79
C LEU A 81 -0.80 7.30 -2.45
N SER A 82 0.39 6.69 -2.48
CA SER A 82 1.32 6.66 -1.36
C SER A 82 1.88 8.07 -1.17
N GLY A 83 1.02 9.04 -0.88
CA GLY A 83 1.41 10.41 -0.61
C GLY A 83 2.19 10.42 0.69
N THR A 84 3.51 10.52 0.59
CA THR A 84 4.28 11.30 1.54
C THR A 84 3.75 12.73 1.46
N GLU A 85 2.64 13.00 2.14
CA GLU A 85 2.24 14.36 2.47
C GLU A 85 2.83 14.66 3.85
N VAL A 86 4.14 14.97 3.84
CA VAL A 86 4.72 15.81 4.88
C VAL A 86 3.92 17.11 4.83
N GLY A 87 3.15 17.38 5.88
CA GLY A 87 2.52 18.67 6.06
C GLY A 87 3.60 19.76 6.08
N VAL A 88 3.80 20.42 4.93
CA VAL A 88 4.48 21.70 4.87
C VAL A 88 3.41 22.75 5.15
N PRO A 89 3.46 23.49 6.28
CA PRO A 89 2.60 24.65 6.44
C PRO A 89 2.99 25.69 5.39
N ALA A 90 1.99 26.13 4.63
CA ALA A 90 2.12 27.09 3.55
C ALA A 90 2.87 28.35 4.01
N GLU A 91 3.98 28.64 3.32
CA GLU A 91 4.56 29.98 3.31
C GLU A 91 3.52 30.94 2.75
N ARG A 92 3.06 31.88 3.59
CA ARG A 92 2.43 33.10 3.10
C ARG A 92 3.54 34.08 2.75
N GLY A 93 3.77 34.24 1.44
CA GLY A 93 4.62 35.29 0.91
C GLY A 93 4.07 36.70 1.22
N HIS A 94 4.99 37.56 1.66
CA HIS A 94 5.37 38.87 1.10
C HIS A 94 4.29 39.97 0.91
N PRO A 95 4.59 41.26 1.15
CA PRO A 95 5.39 41.98 0.16
C PRO A 95 6.47 42.92 0.71
N ASP A 96 7.45 43.19 -0.18
CA ASP A 96 8.43 44.25 -0.14
C ASP A 96 7.85 45.59 0.30
N THR A 97 8.63 46.33 1.08
CA THR A 97 8.68 47.80 0.94
C THR A 97 10.14 48.24 1.04
N ILE A 98 10.75 48.43 -0.13
CA ILE A 98 11.89 49.32 -0.35
C ILE A 98 11.45 50.74 0.03
N ARG A 99 12.23 51.48 0.82
CA ARG A 99 12.84 52.78 0.43
C ARG A 99 13.64 53.44 1.58
N ASP A 100 14.88 53.84 1.20
CA ASP A 100 15.84 54.82 1.76
C ASP A 100 16.28 54.75 3.24
#